data_AF-A0AAV0AL74-F1
#
_entry.id   AF-A0AAV0AL74-F1
#
_cell.length_a   1.000
_cell.length_b   1.000
_cell.length_c   1.000
_cell.angle_alpha   90.00
_cell.angle_beta   90.00
_cell.angle_gamma   90.00
#
_symmetry.space_group_name_H-M   'P 1'
#
loop_
_entity.id
_entity.type
_entity.pdbx_description
1 polymer ?
#
loop_
_entity_poly.entity_id
_entity_poly.type
_entity_poly.pdbx_seq_one_letter_code
_entity_poly.pdbx_strand_id
1 'polypeptide(L)'
;EIINLETLKSKTINLFLFNKKFNIPSDTDRSGISQPGTIVDKFIGDPFLYNFFIQSQASYSFPSRYIVLKDETNHTVDDLQNIANLASSGF
;
A
#
# COMPACT_ATOMS: atom_id res chain seq x y z
N GLU A 1 16.22 12.74 -14.57
CA GLU A 1 15.27 12.12 -15.51
C GLU A 1 13.87 12.60 -15.15
N ILE A 2 13.15 13.26 -16.07
CA ILE A 2 11.82 13.80 -15.76
C ILE A 2 10.83 12.65 -15.96
N ILE A 3 10.26 12.14 -14.87
CA ILE A 3 9.21 11.12 -14.94
C ILE A 3 8.02 11.73 -15.68
N ASN A 4 7.63 11.12 -16.79
CA ASN A 4 6.48 11.55 -17.57
C ASN A 4 5.20 11.34 -16.73
N LEU A 5 4.53 12.42 -16.34
CA LEU A 5 3.32 12.37 -15.51
C LEU A 5 2.12 11.72 -16.23
N GLU A 6 2.14 11.61 -17.57
CA GLU A 6 1.06 10.98 -18.32
C GLU A 6 1.07 9.45 -18.21
N THR A 7 2.23 8.82 -18.01
CA THR A 7 2.31 7.37 -17.74
C THR A 7 1.85 7.03 -16.32
N LEU A 8 1.76 8.02 -15.43
CA LEU A 8 1.27 7.90 -14.05
C LEU A 8 -0.25 8.05 -13.93
N LYS A 9 -1.00 8.07 -15.05
CA LYS A 9 -2.47 7.93 -15.01
C LYS A 9 -2.81 6.57 -14.39
N SER A 10 -2.90 6.56 -13.07
CA SER A 10 -3.33 5.44 -12.25
C SER A 10 -4.73 5.07 -12.71
N LYS A 11 -4.83 4.02 -13.52
CA LYS A 11 -6.09 3.34 -13.72
C LYS A 11 -6.54 2.95 -12.32
N THR A 12 -7.69 3.45 -11.87
CA THR A 12 -8.26 3.08 -10.57
C THR A 12 -8.37 1.57 -10.53
N ILE A 13 -7.39 0.91 -9.93
CA ILE A 13 -7.39 -0.53 -9.75
C ILE A 13 -8.08 -0.72 -8.42
N ASN A 14 -9.31 -1.23 -8.49
CA ASN A 14 -10.03 -1.72 -7.32
C ASN A 14 -9.30 -2.97 -6.83
N LEU A 15 -8.24 -2.76 -6.04
CA LEU A 15 -7.51 -3.81 -5.37
C LEU A 15 -8.26 -4.17 -4.09
N PHE A 16 -8.51 -5.44 -3.87
CA PHE A 16 -9.01 -5.93 -2.58
C PHE A 16 -7.94 -6.82 -1.96
N LEU A 17 -7.48 -6.45 -0.77
CA LEU A 17 -6.50 -7.23 -0.02
C LEU A 17 -7.24 -8.19 0.90
N PHE A 18 -7.21 -9.47 0.55
CA PHE A 18 -7.75 -10.55 1.36
C PHE A 18 -6.61 -11.36 1.97
N ASN A 19 -6.74 -11.69 3.25
CA ASN A 19 -5.72 -12.48 3.94
C ASN A 19 -5.90 -13.97 3.58
N LYS A 20 -4.89 -14.60 2.97
CA LYS A 20 -4.98 -15.99 2.49
C LYS A 20 -5.05 -17.02 3.65
N LYS A 21 -4.67 -16.63 4.86
CA LYS A 21 -4.65 -17.51 6.03
C LYS A 21 -5.93 -17.35 6.86
N PHE A 22 -6.99 -18.07 6.47
CA PHE A 22 -8.25 -18.17 7.23
C PHE A 22 -8.13 -18.79 8.64
N ASN A 23 -6.92 -19.08 9.15
CA ASN A 23 -6.70 -19.89 10.34
C ASN A 23 -5.78 -19.26 11.41
N ILE A 24 -5.43 -17.97 11.31
CA ILE A 24 -4.72 -17.26 12.39
C ILE A 24 -5.64 -16.17 12.95
N PRO A 25 -6.23 -16.35 14.14
CA PRO A 25 -7.22 -15.43 14.71
C PRO A 25 -6.71 -14.00 14.96
N SER A 26 -5.39 -13.79 15.01
CA SER A 26 -4.78 -12.47 15.25
C SER A 26 -4.76 -11.55 14.02
N ASP A 27 -4.82 -12.12 12.82
CA ASP A 27 -4.49 -11.40 11.58
C ASP A 27 -5.73 -11.04 10.74
N THR A 28 -6.94 -11.30 11.24
CA THR A 28 -8.16 -11.16 10.43
C THR A 28 -9.38 -10.81 11.27
N ASP A 29 -10.13 -9.80 10.83
CA ASP A 29 -11.49 -9.55 11.32
C ASP A 29 -12.45 -10.55 10.65
N ARG A 30 -13.63 -10.81 11.25
CA ARG A 30 -14.61 -11.81 10.79
C ARG A 30 -15.08 -11.61 9.33
N SER A 31 -14.77 -10.46 8.73
CA SER A 31 -15.05 -10.07 7.34
C SER A 31 -14.06 -10.62 6.30
N GLY A 32 -12.89 -11.15 6.71
CA GLY A 32 -11.84 -11.61 5.78
C GLY A 32 -10.98 -10.50 5.18
N ILE A 33 -11.20 -9.25 5.58
CA ILE A 33 -10.43 -8.07 5.15
C ILE A 33 -9.08 -8.06 5.88
N SER A 34 -8.04 -7.61 5.18
CA SER A 34 -6.72 -7.41 5.79
C SER A 34 -6.77 -6.31 6.87
N GLN A 35 -5.99 -6.49 7.94
CA GLN A 35 -5.95 -5.53 9.04
C GLN A 35 -5.45 -4.14 8.59
N PRO A 36 -5.87 -3.06 9.28
CA PRO A 36 -5.25 -1.75 9.13
C PRO A 36 -3.72 -1.84 9.27
N GLY A 37 -3.00 -1.07 8.48
CA GLY A 37 -1.54 -1.12 8.40
C GLY A 37 -0.99 -2.26 7.53
N THR A 38 -1.84 -3.03 6.84
CA THR A 38 -1.33 -4.00 5.85
C THR A 38 -0.68 -3.26 4.68
N ILE A 39 0.58 -3.61 4.41
CA ILE A 39 1.35 -3.05 3.30
C ILE A 39 1.65 -4.15 2.28
N VAL A 40 1.45 -3.84 1.00
CA VAL A 40 1.79 -4.72 -0.12
C VAL A 40 2.67 -3.98 -1.11
N ASP A 41 3.92 -4.41 -1.20
CA ASP A 41 4.96 -3.84 -2.06
C ASP A 41 5.51 -4.84 -3.09
N LYS A 42 5.07 -6.11 -3.01
CA LYS A 42 5.51 -7.20 -3.90
C LYS A 42 4.38 -7.68 -4.81
N PHE A 43 4.76 -8.17 -5.99
CA PHE A 43 3.93 -8.88 -6.99
C PHE A 43 2.87 -8.07 -7.75
N ILE A 44 2.29 -7.03 -7.15
CA ILE A 44 1.18 -6.24 -7.74
C ILE A 44 1.63 -4.81 -8.10
N GLY A 45 2.87 -4.47 -7.76
CA GLY A 45 3.50 -3.19 -8.05
C GLY A 45 3.96 -3.04 -9.51
N ASP A 46 4.48 -1.85 -9.82
CA ASP A 46 5.16 -1.60 -11.09
C ASP A 46 6.56 -2.24 -11.03
N PRO A 47 7.00 -2.97 -12.06
CA PRO A 47 8.29 -3.66 -12.03
C PRO A 47 9.49 -2.71 -12.12
N PHE A 48 9.30 -1.46 -12.53
CA PHE A 48 10.36 -0.47 -12.73
C PHE A 48 10.27 0.71 -11.77
N LEU A 49 9.08 1.02 -11.26
CA LEU A 49 8.87 2.08 -10.27
C LEU A 49 8.62 1.48 -8.88
N TYR A 50 9.19 2.11 -7.86
CA TYR A 50 8.85 1.75 -6.50
C TYR A 50 7.45 2.27 -6.15
N ASN A 51 6.52 1.34 -5.96
CA ASN A 51 5.16 1.60 -5.50
C ASN A 51 4.69 0.53 -4.52
N PHE A 52 3.70 0.90 -3.70
CA PHE A 52 3.13 0.00 -2.71
C PHE A 52 1.68 0.39 -2.42
N PHE A 53 0.95 -0.51 -1.76
CA PHE A 53 -0.43 -0.30 -1.33
C PHE A 53 -0.50 -0.38 0.19
N ILE A 54 -1.30 0.49 0.81
CA ILE A 54 -1.57 0.48 2.24
C ILE A 54 -3.07 0.37 2.49
N GLN A 55 -3.46 -0.60 3.30
CA GLN A 55 -4.78 -0.64 3.93
C GLN A 55 -4.73 0.16 5.22
N SER A 56 -5.02 1.47 5.20
CA SER A 56 -4.85 2.31 6.41
C SER A 56 -6.00 2.20 7.41
N GLN A 57 -7.18 1.74 6.99
CA GLN A 57 -8.38 1.65 7.85
C GLN A 57 -9.04 0.27 7.80
N ALA A 58 -9.74 -0.08 8.88
CA ALA A 58 -10.34 -1.41 9.11
C ALA A 58 -11.64 -1.63 8.33
N SER A 59 -12.12 -0.59 7.66
CA SER A 59 -13.33 -0.59 6.86
C SER A 59 -13.11 -1.28 5.50
N TYR A 60 -14.21 -1.60 4.80
CA TYR A 60 -14.27 -2.05 3.40
C TYR A 60 -13.70 -1.02 2.39
N SER A 61 -12.82 -0.13 2.84
CA SER A 61 -12.15 0.86 2.03
C SER A 61 -11.07 0.18 1.20
N PHE A 62 -11.01 0.56 -0.07
CA PHE A 62 -9.96 0.14 -0.98
C PHE A 62 -8.60 0.64 -0.46
N PRO A 63 -7.52 -0.15 -0.58
CA PRO A 63 -6.19 0.25 -0.17
C PRO A 63 -5.69 1.41 -1.04
N SER A 64 -5.01 2.36 -0.41
CA SER A 64 -4.40 3.50 -1.10
C SER A 64 -3.08 3.06 -1.76
N ARG A 65 -2.88 3.45 -3.03
CA ARG A 65 -1.62 3.23 -3.74
C ARG A 65 -0.71 4.45 -3.58
N TYR A 66 0.56 4.19 -3.23
CA TYR A 66 1.63 5.18 -3.18
C TYR A 66 2.66 4.85 -4.25
N ILE A 67 3.17 5.87 -4.94
CA ILE A 67 4.22 5.76 -5.95
C ILE A 67 5.32 6.75 -5.54
N VAL A 68 6.53 6.25 -5.36
CA VAL A 68 7.68 7.09 -5.00
C VAL A 68 8.26 7.65 -6.28
N LEU A 69 8.02 8.94 -6.52
CA LEU A 69 8.51 9.64 -7.71
C LEU A 69 9.95 10.11 -7.56
N LYS A 70 10.34 10.48 -6.34
CA LYS A 70 11.66 10.99 -6.04
C LYS A 70 11.95 10.77 -4.57
N ASP A 71 13.10 10.18 -4.27
CA ASP A 71 13.67 10.14 -2.93
C ASP A 71 15.07 10.75 -2.99
N GLU A 72 15.27 11.86 -2.28
CA GLU A 72 16.57 12.53 -2.11
C GLU A 72 17.18 12.28 -0.73
N THR A 73 16.45 11.60 0.13
CA THR A 73 16.72 11.44 1.55
C THR A 73 17.35 10.09 1.89
N ASN A 74 17.57 9.23 0.89
CA ASN A 74 18.08 7.86 1.05
C ASN A 74 17.28 7.05 2.08
N HIS A 75 15.96 7.21 2.10
CA HIS A 75 15.12 6.42 3.00
C HIS A 75 15.08 4.98 2.52
N THR A 76 14.98 4.04 3.46
CA THR A 76 14.71 2.65 3.09
C THR A 76 13.25 2.51 2.65
N VAL A 77 12.98 1.43 1.92
CA VAL A 77 11.63 0.98 1.55
C VAL A 77 10.72 0.93 2.79
N ASP A 78 11.23 0.37 3.89
CA ASP A 78 10.52 0.23 5.16
C ASP A 78 10.22 1.59 5.82
N ASP A 79 11.15 2.55 5.74
CA ASP A 79 10.95 3.90 6.30
C ASP A 79 9.80 4.62 5.59
N LEU A 80 9.80 4.60 4.25
CA LEU A 80 8.76 5.24 3.45
C LEU A 80 7.38 4.62 3.70
N GLN A 81 7.33 3.30 3.83
CA GLN A 81 6.11 2.57 4.16
C GLN A 81 5.58 2.92 5.55
N ASN A 82 6.45 3.00 6.55
CA ASN A 82 6.08 3.39 7.91
C ASN A 82 5.57 4.84 7.97
N ILE A 83 6.28 5.78 7.32
CA ILE A 83 5.86 7.18 7.25
C ILE A 83 4.50 7.31 6.56
N ALA A 84 4.31 6.63 5.43
CA ALA A 84 3.05 6.66 4.70
C ALA A 84 1.91 6.05 5.54
N ASN A 85 2.17 4.95 6.25
CA ASN A 85 1.17 4.34 7.13
C ASN A 85 0.78 5.28 8.27
N LEU A 86 1.76 5.89 8.97
CA LEU A 86 1.53 6.86 10.04
C LEU A 86 0.76 8.10 9.55
N ALA A 87 1.11 8.63 8.37
CA ALA A 87 0.40 9.77 7.79
C ALA A 87 -1.06 9.42 7.43
N SER A 88 -1.33 8.16 7.10
CA SER A 88 -2.63 7.70 6.60
C SER A 88 -3.54 7.16 7.69
N SER A 89 -2.98 6.67 8.79
CA SER A 89 -3.74 6.32 9.99
C SER A 89 -4.31 7.57 10.69
N GLY A 90 -3.83 8.75 10.32
CA GLY A 90 -3.95 9.94 11.17
C GLY A 90 -3.13 9.72 12.43
N PHE A 91 -2.85 10.80 13.15
CA PHE A 91 -2.63 10.66 14.58
C PHE A 91 -3.94 10.28 15.27
#